data_AF-A0A933K0G3-F1
#
_entry.id   AF-A0A933K0G3-F1
#
_cell.length_a   1.000
_cell.length_b   1.000
_cell.length_c   1.000
_cell.angle_alpha   90.00
_cell.angle_beta   90.00
_cell.angle_gamma   90.00
#
_symmetry.space_group_name_H-M   'P 1'
#
loop_
_entity.id
_entity.type
_entity.pdbx_description
1 polymer ?
#
loop_
_entity_poly.entity_id
_entity_poly.type
_entity_poly.pdbx_seq_one_letter_code
_entity_poly.pdbx_strand_id
1 'polypeptide(L)'
;MSNPVDAPGGGAPEALFEKILSNMREGVMTADLTGRIMTFNRAAAGLLGLEAREVLGRSFAEVLFFDQRNDCFNELLLGAIYDPSPDITERKRAEHIRDTFGRYIDPRIVANLIDRPETDGERRVMSVSFTDLEGFTSLAERRPPSDLVKLLNCYLTLMSQPIAHQSGIVDKFIGDSIMAFWGPPFTGDTDHARAACLAALGQRKLLGELQRQIPEGTVEIRCGIATGELVCGSVGSDRLRNYTVLGDPVNLAARLEVANKVYGTRVLISGATRALAGDAVEVRELDIIRVVGKSEPVPIYELWAVGGELPDDKWRLHDIFAKGLTLYRAREWESARRTFQQCLHVDPTDEPSQVLAKRVERFQAEPPPDDWDGVFNLETK
;
A
#
# COMPACT_ATOMS: atom_id res chain seq x y z
N MET A 1 40.47 2.46 -59.95
CA MET A 1 39.98 1.19 -59.40
C MET A 1 40.30 1.18 -57.92
N SER A 2 39.34 1.55 -57.09
CA SER A 2 39.44 1.48 -55.63
C SER A 2 38.06 1.09 -55.11
N ASN A 3 37.94 -0.16 -54.63
CA ASN A 3 36.74 -0.67 -53.99
C ASN A 3 36.54 0.00 -52.62
N PRO A 4 35.30 0.33 -52.24
CA PRO A 4 34.97 0.67 -50.85
C PRO A 4 34.86 -0.60 -50.01
N VAL A 5 35.34 -0.51 -48.77
CA VAL A 5 35.21 -1.55 -47.74
C VAL A 5 33.85 -1.41 -47.08
N ASP A 6 33.08 -2.51 -47.11
CA ASP A 6 31.82 -2.67 -46.39
C ASP A 6 31.99 -2.46 -44.88
N ALA A 7 31.13 -1.62 -44.30
CA ALA A 7 30.93 -1.52 -42.87
C ALA A 7 29.91 -2.59 -42.41
N PRO A 8 30.17 -3.36 -41.33
CA PRO A 8 29.18 -4.31 -40.83
C PRO A 8 28.12 -3.60 -39.99
N GLY A 9 26.92 -3.55 -40.56
CA GLY A 9 25.57 -3.57 -39.96
C GLY A 9 25.37 -3.16 -38.50
N GLY A 10 24.73 -2.01 -38.30
CA GLY A 10 23.90 -1.73 -37.13
C GLY A 10 22.65 -2.62 -37.15
N GLY A 11 22.39 -3.32 -36.04
CA GLY A 11 21.23 -4.21 -35.89
C GLY A 11 21.21 -5.08 -34.63
N ALA A 12 22.28 -5.10 -33.83
CA ALA A 12 22.38 -5.93 -32.63
C ALA A 12 21.60 -5.46 -31.39
N PRO A 13 21.47 -4.14 -31.06
CA PRO A 13 20.86 -3.71 -29.79
C PRO A 13 19.34 -3.91 -29.74
N GLU A 14 18.65 -3.66 -30.86
CA GLU A 14 17.18 -3.73 -30.95
C GLU A 14 16.67 -5.19 -30.87
N ALA A 15 17.41 -6.13 -31.46
CA ALA A 15 17.08 -7.56 -31.41
C ALA A 15 17.34 -8.19 -30.02
N LEU A 16 18.31 -7.66 -29.27
CA LEU A 16 18.56 -8.04 -27.88
C LEU A 16 17.46 -7.50 -26.96
N PHE A 17 17.00 -6.27 -27.22
CA PHE A 17 15.95 -5.58 -26.48
C PHE A 17 14.56 -6.24 -26.64
N GLU A 18 14.17 -6.60 -27.87
CA GLU A 18 12.96 -7.39 -28.14
C GLU A 18 13.00 -8.78 -27.47
N LYS A 19 14.19 -9.41 -27.44
CA LYS A 19 14.41 -10.67 -26.71
C LYS A 19 14.37 -10.50 -25.18
N ILE A 20 14.78 -9.36 -24.62
CA ILE A 20 14.63 -9.04 -23.19
C ILE A 20 13.14 -8.98 -22.85
N LEU A 21 12.39 -8.19 -23.62
CA LEU A 21 10.98 -7.92 -23.39
C LEU A 21 10.10 -9.17 -23.57
N SER A 22 10.38 -10.03 -24.57
CA SER A 22 9.59 -11.25 -24.77
C SER A 22 9.76 -12.26 -23.64
N ASN A 23 10.91 -12.24 -22.95
CA ASN A 23 11.25 -13.22 -21.92
C ASN A 23 11.04 -12.73 -20.48
N MET A 24 10.77 -11.44 -20.28
CA MET A 24 10.39 -10.90 -18.96
C MET A 24 9.01 -11.34 -18.48
N ARG A 25 8.15 -11.87 -19.36
CA ARG A 25 6.85 -12.45 -18.99
C ARG A 25 6.92 -13.71 -18.13
N GLU A 26 8.05 -14.42 -18.13
CA GLU A 26 8.22 -15.68 -17.38
C GLU A 26 9.17 -15.55 -16.18
N GLY A 27 9.65 -14.35 -15.87
CA GLY A 27 10.70 -14.12 -14.86
C GLY A 27 12.08 -14.54 -15.39
N VAL A 28 13.00 -13.58 -15.50
CA VAL A 28 14.32 -13.77 -16.14
C VAL A 28 15.32 -14.40 -15.18
N MET A 29 15.34 -13.94 -13.93
CA MET A 29 16.21 -14.44 -12.87
C MET A 29 15.60 -14.10 -11.52
N THR A 30 15.54 -15.05 -10.57
CA THR A 30 15.09 -14.79 -9.19
C THR A 30 16.21 -15.08 -8.21
N ALA A 31 16.22 -14.39 -7.07
CA ALA A 31 17.16 -14.63 -5.98
C ALA A 31 16.41 -14.90 -4.68
N ASP A 32 17.03 -15.69 -3.79
CA ASP A 32 16.53 -15.87 -2.43
C ASP A 32 16.79 -14.62 -1.57
N LEU A 33 16.30 -14.64 -0.32
CA LEU A 33 16.46 -13.55 0.63
C LEU A 33 17.92 -13.25 1.01
N THR A 34 18.85 -14.16 0.67
CA THR A 34 20.29 -13.96 0.87
C THR A 34 20.99 -13.42 -0.39
N GLY A 35 20.21 -13.17 -1.45
CA GLY A 35 20.70 -12.65 -2.72
C GLY A 35 21.37 -13.71 -3.59
N ARG A 36 21.11 -15.01 -3.37
CA ARG A 36 21.61 -16.09 -4.23
C ARG A 36 20.62 -16.42 -5.33
N ILE A 37 21.12 -16.60 -6.55
CA ILE A 37 20.27 -16.81 -7.72
C ILE A 37 19.63 -18.20 -7.67
N MET A 38 18.30 -18.23 -7.58
CA MET A 38 17.49 -19.45 -7.46
C MET A 38 16.96 -19.93 -8.80
N THR A 39 16.68 -19.01 -9.72
CA THR A 39 16.27 -19.34 -11.09
C THR A 39 17.01 -18.45 -12.07
N PHE A 40 17.40 -19.02 -13.20
CA PHE A 40 18.11 -18.31 -14.26
C PHE A 40 17.66 -18.90 -15.59
N ASN A 41 16.77 -18.20 -16.30
CA ASN A 41 16.14 -18.76 -17.48
C ASN A 41 17.02 -18.58 -18.72
N ARG A 42 16.63 -19.22 -19.83
CA ARG A 42 17.41 -19.22 -21.09
C ARG A 42 17.57 -17.83 -21.70
N ALA A 43 16.70 -16.89 -21.34
CA ALA A 43 16.80 -15.52 -21.80
C ALA A 43 17.84 -14.73 -21.03
N ALA A 44 17.89 -14.90 -19.71
CA ALA A 44 18.95 -14.38 -18.86
C ALA A 44 20.31 -14.90 -19.33
N ALA A 45 20.35 -16.18 -19.72
CA ALA A 45 21.54 -16.81 -20.27
C ALA A 45 22.00 -16.18 -21.58
N GLY A 46 21.07 -15.94 -22.51
CA GLY A 46 21.36 -15.25 -23.76
C GLY A 46 21.74 -13.77 -23.57
N LEU A 47 21.26 -13.14 -22.51
CA LEU A 47 21.49 -11.74 -22.21
C LEU A 47 22.83 -11.44 -21.57
N LEU A 48 23.18 -12.25 -20.58
CA LEU A 48 24.44 -12.10 -19.85
C LEU A 48 25.57 -12.93 -20.48
N GLY A 49 25.26 -13.77 -21.48
CA GLY A 49 26.23 -14.68 -22.10
C GLY A 49 26.74 -15.75 -21.11
N LEU A 50 25.89 -16.17 -20.18
CA LEU A 50 26.20 -17.10 -19.09
C LEU A 50 25.26 -18.30 -19.13
N GLU A 51 25.73 -19.50 -18.79
CA GLU A 51 24.85 -20.66 -18.65
C GLU A 51 24.26 -20.74 -17.24
N ALA A 52 23.03 -21.26 -17.09
CA ALA A 52 22.36 -21.36 -15.78
C ALA A 52 23.20 -22.11 -14.73
N ARG A 53 23.95 -23.14 -15.16
CA ARG A 53 24.86 -23.90 -14.28
C ARG A 53 26.01 -23.07 -13.70
N GLU A 54 26.37 -21.95 -14.33
CA GLU A 54 27.46 -21.05 -13.90
C GLU A 54 26.98 -19.97 -12.92
N VAL A 55 25.66 -19.88 -12.72
CA VAL A 55 24.99 -18.71 -12.13
C VAL A 55 24.10 -19.11 -10.94
N LEU A 56 23.41 -20.25 -11.02
CA LEU A 56 22.55 -20.75 -9.94
C LEU A 56 23.33 -20.99 -8.64
N GLY A 57 22.81 -20.46 -7.53
CA GLY A 57 23.40 -20.52 -6.20
C GLY A 57 24.50 -19.48 -5.94
N ARG A 58 24.97 -18.74 -6.95
CA ARG A 58 25.93 -17.64 -6.76
C ARG A 58 25.22 -16.36 -6.37
N SER A 59 25.99 -15.42 -5.80
CA SER A 59 25.45 -14.12 -5.44
C SER A 59 25.04 -13.37 -6.71
N PHE A 60 23.80 -12.88 -6.71
CA PHE A 60 23.25 -12.00 -7.76
C PHE A 60 24.20 -10.84 -8.08
N ALA A 61 24.81 -10.26 -7.05
CA ALA A 61 25.72 -9.14 -7.21
C ALA A 61 27.04 -9.54 -7.91
N GLU A 62 27.58 -10.71 -7.58
CA GLU A 62 28.82 -11.24 -8.19
C GLU A 62 28.64 -11.47 -9.68
N VAL A 63 27.50 -12.03 -10.07
CA VAL A 63 27.20 -12.37 -11.46
C VAL A 63 26.95 -11.13 -12.29
N LEU A 64 26.14 -10.17 -11.83
CA LEU A 64 25.78 -9.01 -12.65
C LEU A 64 26.82 -7.88 -12.65
N PHE A 65 27.54 -7.66 -11.55
CA PHE A 65 28.36 -6.46 -11.39
C PHE A 65 29.87 -6.69 -11.35
N PHE A 66 30.32 -7.94 -11.20
CA PHE A 66 31.75 -8.26 -11.08
C PHE A 66 32.26 -9.24 -12.16
N ASP A 67 31.37 -9.79 -12.99
CA ASP A 67 31.76 -10.55 -14.17
C ASP A 67 32.09 -9.57 -15.30
N GLN A 68 33.33 -9.59 -15.78
CA GLN A 68 33.82 -8.69 -16.84
C GLN A 68 32.99 -8.76 -18.13
N ARG A 69 32.24 -9.86 -18.34
CA ARG A 69 31.31 -9.99 -19.47
C ARG A 69 30.09 -9.06 -19.37
N ASN A 70 29.83 -8.49 -18.20
CA ASN A 70 28.70 -7.60 -17.92
C ASN A 70 29.10 -6.11 -17.85
N ASP A 71 30.37 -5.77 -18.09
CA ASP A 71 30.88 -4.39 -18.02
C ASP A 71 30.12 -3.44 -18.98
N CYS A 72 29.73 -3.92 -20.16
CA CYS A 72 28.93 -3.14 -21.12
C CYS A 72 27.50 -2.84 -20.62
N PHE A 73 26.88 -3.77 -19.89
CA PHE A 73 25.59 -3.54 -19.23
C PHE A 73 25.72 -2.53 -18.08
N ASN A 74 26.82 -2.61 -17.33
CA ASN A 74 27.09 -1.74 -16.19
C ASN A 74 27.47 -0.31 -16.63
N GLU A 75 28.26 -0.15 -17.71
CA GLU A 75 28.56 1.15 -18.32
C GLU A 75 27.30 1.84 -18.87
N LEU A 76 26.37 1.08 -19.46
CA LEU A 76 25.09 1.61 -19.93
C LEU A 76 24.24 2.15 -18.77
N LEU A 77 24.25 1.45 -17.64
CA LEU A 77 23.46 1.79 -16.45
C LEU A 77 24.06 3.00 -15.71
N LEU A 78 25.38 3.10 -15.66
CA LEU A 78 26.11 4.24 -15.08
C LEU A 78 26.05 5.48 -15.98
N GLY A 79 26.18 5.32 -17.30
CA GLY A 79 26.06 6.41 -18.26
C GLY A 79 24.67 7.04 -18.30
N ALA A 80 23.63 6.27 -18.04
CA ALA A 80 22.26 6.76 -17.90
C ALA A 80 22.01 7.63 -16.65
N ILE A 81 22.87 7.53 -15.64
CA ILE A 81 22.71 8.21 -14.35
C ILE A 81 23.55 9.51 -14.29
N TYR A 82 24.65 9.60 -15.05
CA TYR A 82 25.70 10.61 -14.79
C TYR A 82 26.04 11.61 -15.92
N ASP A 83 25.45 11.57 -17.12
CA ASP A 83 25.87 12.51 -18.19
C ASP A 83 25.11 13.85 -18.21
N PRO A 84 25.79 15.03 -18.08
CA PRO A 84 25.17 16.35 -18.05
C PRO A 84 25.31 17.12 -19.37
N SER A 85 24.92 16.54 -20.52
CA SER A 85 24.78 17.31 -21.78
C SER A 85 23.49 16.92 -22.54
N PRO A 86 22.83 17.82 -23.30
CA PRO A 86 21.53 17.51 -23.88
C PRO A 86 21.62 17.22 -25.39
N ASP A 87 21.49 15.95 -25.79
CA ASP A 87 21.14 15.57 -27.17
C ASP A 87 19.70 15.00 -27.26
N ILE A 88 19.04 15.18 -28.41
CA ILE A 88 17.65 14.75 -28.68
C ILE A 88 17.49 13.23 -28.52
N THR A 89 18.57 12.48 -28.77
CA THR A 89 18.65 11.03 -28.61
C THR A 89 18.68 10.60 -27.14
N GLU A 90 19.34 11.38 -26.29
CA GLU A 90 19.38 11.15 -24.84
C GLU A 90 18.08 11.53 -24.16
N ARG A 91 17.39 12.57 -24.65
CA ARG A 91 16.03 12.89 -24.17
C ARG A 91 15.07 11.72 -24.38
N LYS A 92 15.11 11.08 -25.56
CA LYS A 92 14.33 9.86 -25.84
C LYS A 92 14.76 8.68 -24.97
N ARG A 93 16.05 8.51 -24.69
CA ARG A 93 16.55 7.46 -23.78
C ARG A 93 16.16 7.72 -22.34
N ALA A 94 16.28 8.94 -21.85
CA ALA A 94 15.86 9.35 -20.51
C ALA A 94 14.34 9.28 -20.35
N GLU A 95 13.57 9.57 -21.40
CA GLU A 95 12.12 9.32 -21.44
C GLU A 95 11.81 7.82 -21.39
N HIS A 96 12.55 6.98 -22.11
CA HIS A 96 12.35 5.53 -22.13
C HIS A 96 12.77 4.84 -20.82
N ILE A 97 13.88 5.27 -20.20
CA ILE A 97 14.33 4.84 -18.87
C ILE A 97 13.30 5.27 -17.82
N ARG A 98 12.78 6.49 -17.91
CA ARG A 98 11.73 6.98 -17.00
C ARG A 98 10.40 6.26 -17.20
N ASP A 99 10.04 5.87 -18.42
CA ASP A 99 8.87 5.04 -18.71
C ASP A 99 9.03 3.60 -18.19
N THR A 100 10.25 3.05 -18.29
CA THR A 100 10.55 1.68 -17.85
C THR A 100 10.66 1.59 -16.33
N PHE A 101 11.47 2.45 -15.69
CA PHE A 101 11.61 2.52 -14.24
C PHE A 101 10.38 3.10 -13.55
N GLY A 102 9.61 3.97 -14.23
CA GLY A 102 8.34 4.51 -13.73
C GLY A 102 7.27 3.45 -13.46
N ARG A 103 7.41 2.25 -14.04
CA ARG A 103 6.56 1.08 -13.73
C ARG A 103 6.95 0.37 -12.44
N TYR A 104 8.15 0.63 -11.92
CA TYR A 104 8.70 -0.03 -10.73
C TYR A 104 8.89 0.92 -9.55
N ILE A 105 9.12 2.21 -9.80
CA ILE A 105 9.31 3.25 -8.80
C ILE A 105 8.51 4.48 -9.24
N ASP A 106 7.75 5.10 -8.32
CA ASP A 106 7.01 6.32 -8.63
C ASP A 106 7.98 7.39 -9.18
N PRO A 107 7.73 7.97 -10.37
CA PRO A 107 8.62 8.96 -10.98
C PRO A 107 8.90 10.17 -10.08
N ARG A 108 8.00 10.50 -9.15
CA ARG A 108 8.19 11.59 -8.18
C ARG A 108 9.28 11.25 -7.16
N ILE A 109 9.39 9.99 -6.73
CA ILE A 109 10.51 9.54 -5.87
C ILE A 109 11.82 9.73 -6.62
N VAL A 110 11.89 9.30 -7.87
CA VAL A 110 13.11 9.41 -8.69
C VAL A 110 13.54 10.86 -8.83
N ALA A 111 12.60 11.75 -9.17
CA ALA A 111 12.88 13.19 -9.26
C ALA A 111 13.39 13.76 -7.93
N ASN A 112 12.74 13.41 -6.80
CA ASN A 112 13.16 13.86 -5.48
C ASN A 112 14.56 13.36 -5.08
N LEU A 113 14.91 12.11 -5.43
CA LEU A 113 16.23 11.55 -5.14
C LEU A 113 17.35 12.17 -6.00
N ILE A 114 17.05 12.57 -7.24
CA ILE A 114 18.00 13.31 -8.10
C ILE A 114 18.30 14.68 -7.49
N ASP A 115 17.27 15.40 -7.04
CA ASP A 115 17.43 16.73 -6.46
C ASP A 115 18.05 16.68 -5.05
N ARG A 116 17.82 15.59 -4.31
CA ARG A 116 18.28 15.38 -2.93
C ARG A 116 18.80 13.95 -2.71
N PRO A 117 20.05 13.65 -3.10
CA PRO A 117 20.60 12.29 -3.05
C PRO A 117 20.89 11.80 -1.62
N GLU A 118 21.15 12.71 -0.66
CA GLU A 118 21.36 12.39 0.76
C GLU A 118 20.03 12.37 1.52
N THR A 119 19.33 11.23 1.52
CA THR A 119 18.09 11.02 2.28
C THR A 119 18.22 9.87 3.28
N ASP A 120 19.12 10.02 4.26
CA ASP A 120 19.33 9.03 5.35
C ASP A 120 18.18 9.01 6.40
N GLY A 121 17.00 9.51 6.02
CA GLY A 121 15.79 9.50 6.85
C GLY A 121 15.50 10.87 7.44
N GLU A 122 14.47 11.54 6.92
CA GLU A 122 13.94 12.77 7.48
C GLU A 122 12.69 12.48 8.31
N ARG A 123 12.59 13.10 9.48
CA ARG A 123 11.36 13.03 10.30
C ARG A 123 10.33 14.00 9.75
N ARG A 124 9.17 13.48 9.37
CA ARG A 124 8.04 14.25 8.85
C ARG A 124 6.73 13.71 9.39
N VAL A 125 5.76 14.59 9.58
CA VAL A 125 4.38 14.16 9.83
C VAL A 125 3.76 13.77 8.49
N MET A 126 3.31 12.53 8.39
CA MET A 126 2.79 11.96 7.15
C MET A 126 1.61 11.03 7.46
N SER A 127 0.79 10.76 6.45
CA SER A 127 -0.29 9.76 6.52
C SER A 127 0.10 8.51 5.75
N VAL A 128 -0.22 7.34 6.30
CA VAL A 128 0.04 6.04 5.68
C VAL A 128 -1.24 5.24 5.67
N SER A 129 -1.50 4.53 4.57
CA SER A 129 -2.60 3.59 4.45
C SER A 129 -2.12 2.18 4.14
N PHE A 130 -2.83 1.20 4.69
CA PHE A 130 -2.83 -0.18 4.21
C PHE A 130 -4.22 -0.49 3.68
N THR A 131 -4.31 -1.01 2.46
CA THR A 131 -5.56 -1.48 1.85
C THR A 131 -5.39 -2.95 1.47
N ASP A 132 -6.37 -3.78 1.78
CA ASP A 132 -6.35 -5.23 1.54
C ASP A 132 -7.66 -5.70 0.90
N LEU A 133 -7.62 -6.77 0.09
CA LEU A 133 -8.79 -7.33 -0.57
C LEU A 133 -9.41 -8.45 0.27
N GLU A 134 -10.67 -8.28 0.66
CA GLU A 134 -11.33 -9.28 1.48
C GLU A 134 -11.48 -10.63 0.74
N GLY A 135 -11.03 -11.70 1.38
CA GLY A 135 -11.21 -13.06 0.87
C GLY A 135 -10.24 -13.46 -0.24
N PHE A 136 -9.20 -12.65 -0.52
CA PHE A 136 -8.23 -12.96 -1.59
C PHE A 136 -7.57 -14.33 -1.43
N THR A 137 -7.19 -14.74 -0.21
CA THR A 137 -6.61 -16.07 0.04
C THR A 137 -7.51 -17.18 -0.46
N SER A 138 -8.82 -17.11 -0.16
CA SER A 138 -9.79 -18.10 -0.63
C SER A 138 -10.01 -18.05 -2.14
N LEU A 139 -9.82 -16.88 -2.77
CA LEU A 139 -9.87 -16.72 -4.21
C LEU A 139 -8.64 -17.29 -4.90
N ALA A 140 -7.45 -17.11 -4.29
CA ALA A 140 -6.18 -17.63 -4.74
C ALA A 140 -6.14 -19.17 -4.74
N GLU A 141 -6.72 -19.81 -3.72
CA GLU A 141 -6.80 -21.27 -3.62
C GLU A 141 -7.67 -21.93 -4.70
N ARG A 142 -8.64 -21.20 -5.26
CA ARG A 142 -9.65 -21.74 -6.19
C ARG A 142 -9.35 -21.46 -7.66
N ARG A 143 -8.32 -20.68 -7.96
CA ARG A 143 -8.01 -20.22 -9.33
C ARG A 143 -6.65 -20.72 -9.82
N PRO A 144 -6.50 -20.96 -11.14
CA PRO A 144 -5.19 -21.18 -11.73
C PRO A 144 -4.26 -19.98 -11.50
N PRO A 145 -2.95 -20.18 -11.27
CA PRO A 145 -2.01 -19.09 -11.00
C PRO A 145 -2.01 -17.97 -12.05
N SER A 146 -2.16 -18.31 -13.33
CA SER A 146 -2.19 -17.34 -14.42
C SER A 146 -3.38 -16.37 -14.35
N ASP A 147 -4.52 -16.85 -13.88
CA ASP A 147 -5.74 -16.03 -13.77
C ASP A 147 -5.74 -15.23 -12.47
N LEU A 148 -5.12 -15.78 -11.42
CA LEU A 148 -4.86 -15.06 -10.18
C LEU A 148 -3.96 -13.85 -10.41
N VAL A 149 -2.86 -14.00 -11.17
CA VAL A 149 -1.95 -12.89 -11.49
C VAL A 149 -2.65 -11.80 -12.29
N LYS A 150 -3.46 -12.16 -13.30
CA LYS A 150 -4.25 -11.18 -14.07
C LYS A 150 -5.21 -10.42 -13.17
N LEU A 151 -5.89 -11.13 -12.27
CA LEU A 151 -6.82 -10.52 -11.34
C LEU A 151 -6.10 -9.57 -10.38
N LEU A 152 -5.00 -10.04 -9.78
CA LEU A 152 -4.19 -9.25 -8.86
C LEU A 152 -3.69 -7.97 -9.55
N ASN A 153 -3.15 -8.08 -10.76
CA ASN A 153 -2.70 -6.90 -11.52
C ASN A 153 -3.85 -5.93 -11.83
N CYS A 154 -5.04 -6.45 -12.15
CA CYS A 154 -6.23 -5.63 -12.38
C CYS A 154 -6.65 -4.89 -11.10
N TYR A 155 -6.72 -5.61 -9.97
CA TYR A 155 -7.00 -5.06 -8.65
C TYR A 155 -6.00 -3.96 -8.27
N LEU A 156 -4.71 -4.28 -8.28
CA LEU A 156 -3.65 -3.35 -7.90
C LEU A 156 -3.64 -2.10 -8.79
N THR A 157 -3.88 -2.27 -10.10
CA THR A 157 -3.98 -1.14 -11.03
C THR A 157 -5.17 -0.24 -10.69
N LEU A 158 -6.36 -0.83 -10.52
CA LEU A 158 -7.58 -0.07 -10.25
C LEU A 158 -7.51 0.66 -8.90
N MET A 159 -7.02 -0.01 -7.85
CA MET A 159 -6.90 0.55 -6.50
C MET A 159 -5.76 1.56 -6.35
N SER A 160 -4.76 1.55 -7.25
CA SER A 160 -3.70 2.56 -7.26
C SER A 160 -4.16 3.90 -7.86
N GLN A 161 -5.21 3.93 -8.68
CA GLN A 161 -5.67 5.17 -9.32
C GLN A 161 -6.14 6.23 -8.31
N PRO A 162 -6.99 5.93 -7.31
CA PRO A 162 -7.40 6.93 -6.33
C PRO A 162 -6.24 7.42 -5.45
N ILE A 163 -5.26 6.55 -5.17
CA ILE A 163 -4.04 6.92 -4.44
C ILE A 163 -3.28 7.98 -5.23
N ALA A 164 -2.99 7.72 -6.51
CA ALA A 164 -2.29 8.66 -7.38
C ALA A 164 -3.09 9.97 -7.61
N HIS A 165 -4.41 9.89 -7.81
CA HIS A 165 -5.27 11.08 -7.97
C HIS A 165 -5.25 12.00 -6.74
N GLN A 166 -5.07 11.44 -5.55
CA GLN A 166 -4.91 12.21 -4.31
C GLN A 166 -3.43 12.45 -3.97
N SER A 167 -2.55 12.44 -4.96
CA SER A 167 -1.11 12.70 -4.80
C SER A 167 -0.37 11.74 -3.85
N GLY A 168 -0.97 10.60 -3.51
CA GLY A 168 -0.33 9.56 -2.71
C GLY A 168 0.70 8.79 -3.51
N ILE A 169 1.68 8.24 -2.81
CA ILE A 169 2.74 7.39 -3.35
C ILE A 169 2.44 5.96 -2.93
N VAL A 170 2.36 5.04 -3.88
CA VAL A 170 2.37 3.60 -3.56
C VAL A 170 3.80 3.24 -3.20
N ASP A 171 4.01 2.82 -1.95
CA ASP A 171 5.32 2.40 -1.46
C ASP A 171 5.67 0.99 -1.95
N LYS A 172 4.75 0.04 -1.72
CA LYS A 172 4.88 -1.33 -2.22
C LYS A 172 3.55 -2.08 -2.21
N PHE A 173 3.56 -3.19 -2.94
CA PHE A 173 2.53 -4.23 -2.87
C PHE A 173 3.03 -5.39 -2.01
N ILE A 174 2.16 -5.92 -1.15
CA ILE A 174 2.44 -7.04 -0.24
C ILE A 174 1.36 -8.09 -0.47
N GLY A 175 1.57 -8.96 -1.47
CA GLY A 175 0.49 -9.83 -1.94
C GLY A 175 -0.62 -8.99 -2.59
N ASP A 176 -1.83 -9.09 -2.05
CA ASP A 176 -2.98 -8.26 -2.38
C ASP A 176 -3.11 -6.99 -1.54
N SER A 177 -2.23 -6.77 -0.56
CA SER A 177 -2.22 -5.52 0.19
C SER A 177 -1.45 -4.41 -0.53
N ILE A 178 -1.95 -3.18 -0.45
CA ILE A 178 -1.33 -1.96 -0.97
C ILE A 178 -0.92 -1.09 0.21
N MET A 179 0.38 -0.79 0.32
CA MET A 179 0.90 0.22 1.24
C MET A 179 1.15 1.51 0.47
N ALA A 180 0.58 2.61 0.96
CA ALA A 180 0.75 3.93 0.37
C ALA A 180 0.95 5.00 1.44
N PHE A 181 1.55 6.12 1.05
CA PHE A 181 1.76 7.25 1.95
C PHE A 181 1.50 8.60 1.25
N TRP A 182 1.21 9.60 2.07
CA TRP A 182 1.01 10.99 1.70
C TRP A 182 1.81 11.87 2.64
N GLY A 183 2.44 12.88 2.07
CA GLY A 183 3.18 13.87 2.82
C GLY A 183 4.31 14.48 2.00
N PRO A 184 5.05 15.43 2.59
CA PRO A 184 6.03 16.19 1.85
C PRO A 184 7.17 15.29 1.38
N PRO A 185 7.77 15.53 0.20
CA PRO A 185 7.49 16.67 -0.69
C PRO A 185 6.38 16.39 -1.73
N PHE A 186 5.69 15.25 -1.64
CA PHE A 186 4.74 14.80 -2.68
C PHE A 186 3.31 15.30 -2.45
N THR A 187 2.96 15.57 -1.20
CA THR A 187 1.68 16.15 -0.78
C THR A 187 1.96 17.24 0.24
N GLY A 188 1.12 18.28 0.29
CA GLY A 188 1.29 19.38 1.24
C GLY A 188 1.15 18.93 2.70
N ASP A 189 1.87 19.61 3.59
CA ASP A 189 1.98 19.31 5.03
C ASP A 189 0.64 19.25 5.76
N THR A 190 -0.37 19.98 5.29
CA THR A 190 -1.71 20.00 5.93
C THR A 190 -2.74 19.16 5.17
N ASP A 191 -2.37 18.59 4.03
CA ASP A 191 -3.31 17.98 3.10
C ASP A 191 -3.26 16.45 3.09
N HIS A 192 -2.15 15.86 3.56
CA HIS A 192 -1.89 14.43 3.46
C HIS A 192 -2.97 13.55 4.12
N ALA A 193 -3.52 13.95 5.27
CA ALA A 193 -4.57 13.17 5.95
C ALA A 193 -5.90 13.20 5.18
N ARG A 194 -6.30 14.39 4.70
CA ARG A 194 -7.47 14.55 3.84
C ARG A 194 -7.32 13.72 2.57
N ALA A 195 -6.18 13.86 1.88
CA ALA A 195 -5.88 13.15 0.65
C ALA A 195 -5.93 11.62 0.81
N ALA A 196 -5.36 11.09 1.90
CA ALA A 196 -5.42 9.66 2.22
C ALA A 196 -6.88 9.17 2.41
N CYS A 197 -7.69 9.91 3.16
CA CYS A 197 -9.10 9.55 3.35
C CYS A 197 -9.90 9.59 2.04
N LEU A 198 -9.70 10.62 1.21
CA LEU A 198 -10.37 10.70 -0.09
C LEU A 198 -9.92 9.60 -1.05
N ALA A 199 -8.65 9.17 -0.98
CA ALA A 199 -8.17 8.04 -1.76
C ALA A 199 -8.88 6.75 -1.37
N ALA A 200 -9.03 6.46 -0.07
CA ALA A 200 -9.74 5.27 0.40
C ALA A 200 -11.23 5.30 0.01
N LEU A 201 -11.89 6.46 0.09
CA LEU A 201 -13.27 6.61 -0.40
C LEU A 201 -13.35 6.43 -1.92
N GLY A 202 -12.37 6.92 -2.67
CA GLY A 202 -12.25 6.72 -4.11
C GLY A 202 -12.07 5.25 -4.48
N GLN A 203 -11.23 4.51 -3.75
CA GLN A 203 -11.06 3.05 -3.92
C GLN A 203 -12.38 2.31 -3.75
N ARG A 204 -13.17 2.69 -2.73
CA ARG A 204 -14.51 2.11 -2.50
C ARG A 204 -15.47 2.39 -3.65
N LYS A 205 -15.46 3.60 -4.22
CA LYS A 205 -16.29 3.95 -5.40
C LYS A 205 -15.96 3.07 -6.62
N LEU A 206 -14.75 2.51 -6.71
CA LEU A 206 -14.32 1.63 -7.79
C LEU A 206 -14.62 0.14 -7.56
N LEU A 207 -15.14 -0.26 -6.38
CA LEU A 207 -15.45 -1.67 -6.09
C LEU A 207 -16.46 -2.27 -7.08
N GLY A 208 -17.43 -1.49 -7.55
CA GLY A 208 -18.39 -1.97 -8.56
C GLY A 208 -17.74 -2.30 -9.92
N GLU A 209 -16.61 -1.68 -10.25
CA GLU A 209 -15.83 -2.05 -11.42
C GLU A 209 -15.02 -3.33 -11.18
N LEU A 210 -14.40 -3.45 -10.02
CA LEU A 210 -13.68 -4.66 -9.63
C LEU A 210 -14.60 -5.88 -9.53
N GLN A 211 -15.80 -5.72 -8.97
CA GLN A 211 -16.82 -6.76 -8.85
C GLN A 211 -17.21 -7.34 -10.22
N ARG A 212 -17.20 -6.55 -11.30
CA ARG A 212 -17.46 -7.06 -12.66
C ARG A 212 -16.38 -8.02 -13.16
N GLN A 213 -15.16 -7.94 -12.60
CA GLN A 213 -14.03 -8.82 -12.92
C GLN A 213 -13.95 -10.06 -12.00
N ILE A 214 -14.65 -10.03 -10.86
CA ILE A 214 -14.74 -11.12 -9.89
C ILE A 214 -16.22 -11.46 -9.71
N PRO A 215 -16.84 -12.24 -10.62
CA PRO A 215 -18.25 -12.57 -10.51
C PRO A 215 -18.56 -13.50 -9.33
N GLU A 216 -17.56 -14.15 -8.74
CA GLU A 216 -17.73 -15.01 -7.58
C GLU A 216 -17.66 -14.21 -6.28
N GLY A 217 -18.76 -14.21 -5.52
CA GLY A 217 -18.82 -13.59 -4.20
C GLY A 217 -18.88 -12.06 -4.24
N THR A 218 -18.73 -11.46 -3.06
CA THR A 218 -18.75 -10.01 -2.88
C THR A 218 -17.32 -9.50 -2.76
N VAL A 219 -16.99 -8.48 -3.54
CA VAL A 219 -15.68 -7.82 -3.52
C VAL A 219 -15.74 -6.64 -2.56
N GLU A 220 -14.97 -6.73 -1.49
CA GLU A 220 -14.81 -5.67 -0.52
C GLU A 220 -13.33 -5.43 -0.25
N ILE A 221 -12.99 -4.20 0.14
CA ILE A 221 -11.66 -3.86 0.63
C ILE A 221 -11.74 -3.37 2.06
N ARG A 222 -10.69 -3.65 2.82
CA ARG A 222 -10.47 -3.03 4.12
C ARG A 222 -9.30 -2.06 4.02
N CYS A 223 -9.42 -0.91 4.66
CA CYS A 223 -8.38 0.10 4.68
C CYS A 223 -8.16 0.62 6.11
N GLY A 224 -6.90 0.72 6.50
CA GLY A 224 -6.48 1.36 7.74
C GLY A 224 -5.58 2.55 7.44
N ILE A 225 -5.91 3.73 7.99
CA ILE A 225 -5.13 4.96 7.78
C ILE A 225 -4.66 5.54 9.11
N ALA A 226 -3.36 5.76 9.24
CA ALA A 226 -2.78 6.41 10.41
C ALA A 226 -1.92 7.60 10.02
N THR A 227 -1.84 8.56 10.94
CA THR A 227 -1.07 9.79 10.75
C THR A 227 -0.18 10.03 11.96
N GLY A 228 1.04 10.48 11.74
CA GLY A 228 1.96 10.83 12.81
C GLY A 228 3.37 11.09 12.28
N GLU A 229 4.31 11.30 13.21
CA GLU A 229 5.73 11.45 12.86
C GLU A 229 6.29 10.12 12.37
N LEU A 230 6.89 10.17 11.18
CA LEU A 230 7.48 9.05 10.46
C LEU A 230 8.86 9.46 9.96
N VAL A 231 9.75 8.49 9.79
CA VAL A 231 11.01 8.67 9.09
C VAL A 231 10.78 8.31 7.63
N CYS A 232 10.94 9.27 6.72
CA CYS A 232 10.90 9.05 5.27
C CYS A 232 12.31 9.14 4.69
N GLY A 233 12.70 8.19 3.85
CA GLY A 233 14.01 8.23 3.21
C GLY A 233 14.40 6.92 2.55
N SER A 234 15.64 6.86 2.11
CA SER A 234 16.21 5.70 1.42
C SER A 234 16.65 4.65 2.43
N VAL A 235 15.83 3.62 2.63
CA VAL A 235 16.10 2.53 3.58
C VAL A 235 16.52 1.27 2.85
N GLY A 236 17.62 0.66 3.29
CA GLY A 236 18.08 -0.63 2.78
C GLY A 236 19.56 -0.85 3.02
N SER A 237 20.14 -1.78 2.27
CA SER A 237 21.58 -2.04 2.30
C SER A 237 22.34 -1.05 1.41
N ASP A 238 23.66 -1.03 1.49
CA ASP A 238 24.53 -0.25 0.59
C ASP A 238 24.30 -0.54 -0.90
N ARG A 239 23.68 -1.70 -1.22
CA ARG A 239 23.47 -2.16 -2.60
C ARG A 239 22.03 -2.04 -3.09
N LEU A 240 21.05 -1.97 -2.19
CA LEU A 240 19.63 -1.87 -2.53
C LEU A 240 18.93 -1.04 -1.47
N ARG A 241 18.39 0.11 -1.89
CA ARG A 241 17.63 1.04 -1.06
C ARG A 241 16.25 1.26 -1.66
N ASN A 242 15.23 1.33 -0.81
CA ASN A 242 13.88 1.74 -1.18
C ASN A 242 13.58 3.06 -0.50
N TYR A 243 13.06 4.03 -1.24
CA TYR A 243 12.48 5.21 -0.61
C TYR A 243 11.17 4.81 0.03
N THR A 244 11.08 4.87 1.36
CA THR A 244 9.95 4.33 2.11
C THR A 244 9.73 5.15 3.39
N VAL A 245 8.66 4.83 4.12
CA VAL A 245 8.32 5.45 5.40
C VAL A 245 8.38 4.42 6.52
N LEU A 246 8.94 4.80 7.66
CA LEU A 246 9.07 3.95 8.85
C LEU A 246 8.57 4.67 10.09
N GLY A 247 7.95 3.91 11.00
CA GLY A 247 7.59 4.37 12.33
C GLY A 247 6.25 3.81 12.80
N ASP A 248 5.88 4.17 14.02
CA ASP A 248 4.67 3.65 14.68
C ASP A 248 3.37 3.88 13.89
N PRO A 249 3.16 5.00 13.18
CA PRO A 249 1.97 5.17 12.34
C PRO A 249 1.85 4.10 11.24
N VAL A 250 2.95 3.59 10.67
CA VAL A 250 2.90 2.49 9.67
C VAL A 250 2.29 1.24 10.31
N ASN A 251 2.78 0.87 11.49
CA ASN A 251 2.27 -0.28 12.24
C ASN A 251 0.81 -0.08 12.67
N LEU A 252 0.44 1.13 13.08
CA LEU A 252 -0.95 1.46 13.45
C LEU A 252 -1.87 1.32 12.23
N ALA A 253 -1.50 1.86 11.07
CA ALA A 253 -2.30 1.76 9.85
C ALA A 253 -2.58 0.30 9.45
N ALA A 254 -1.54 -0.55 9.46
CA ALA A 254 -1.70 -1.98 9.19
C ALA A 254 -2.67 -2.67 10.18
N ARG A 255 -2.61 -2.30 11.47
CA ARG A 255 -3.51 -2.88 12.48
C ARG A 255 -4.94 -2.35 12.36
N LEU A 256 -5.11 -1.11 11.94
CA LEU A 256 -6.44 -0.55 11.64
C LEU A 256 -7.07 -1.25 10.45
N GLU A 257 -6.30 -1.62 9.42
CA GLU A 257 -6.80 -2.43 8.31
C GLU A 257 -7.41 -3.72 8.85
N VAL A 258 -6.64 -4.51 9.61
CA VAL A 258 -7.11 -5.77 10.20
C VAL A 258 -8.29 -5.56 11.15
N ALA A 259 -8.27 -4.49 11.95
CA ALA A 259 -9.33 -4.19 12.92
C ALA A 259 -10.69 -3.94 12.26
N ASN A 260 -10.74 -3.55 10.98
CA ASN A 260 -12.01 -3.42 10.26
C ASN A 260 -12.83 -4.72 10.34
N LYS A 261 -12.18 -5.90 10.28
CA LYS A 261 -12.86 -7.19 10.39
C LYS A 261 -13.52 -7.40 11.76
N VAL A 262 -12.92 -6.88 12.83
CA VAL A 262 -13.44 -7.02 14.20
C VAL A 262 -14.69 -6.17 14.39
N TYR A 263 -14.70 -4.97 13.82
CA TYR A 263 -15.82 -4.04 13.94
C TYR A 263 -16.84 -4.16 12.80
N GLY A 264 -16.54 -4.88 11.73
CA GLY A 264 -17.40 -4.99 10.55
C GLY A 264 -17.36 -3.76 9.65
N THR A 265 -16.32 -2.93 9.75
CA THR A 265 -16.17 -1.69 8.97
C THR A 265 -15.38 -1.92 7.68
N ARG A 266 -15.22 -0.88 6.86
CA ARG A 266 -14.39 -0.92 5.64
C ARG A 266 -13.19 0.01 5.67
N VAL A 267 -13.30 1.17 6.32
CA VAL A 267 -12.18 2.11 6.45
C VAL A 267 -12.11 2.61 7.87
N LEU A 268 -11.00 2.32 8.55
CA LEU A 268 -10.68 2.85 9.87
C LEU A 268 -9.55 3.85 9.79
N ILE A 269 -9.71 4.96 10.52
CA ILE A 269 -8.70 6.01 10.60
C ILE A 269 -8.33 6.29 12.06
N SER A 270 -7.07 6.61 12.29
CA SER A 270 -6.58 7.05 13.61
C SER A 270 -7.15 8.42 13.99
N GLY A 271 -7.19 8.74 15.29
CA GLY A 271 -7.59 10.07 15.76
C GLY A 271 -6.76 11.22 15.19
N ALA A 272 -5.45 11.03 14.99
CA ALA A 272 -4.60 12.02 14.34
C ALA A 272 -5.01 12.26 12.87
N THR A 273 -5.35 11.20 12.15
CA THR A 273 -5.88 11.30 10.78
C THR A 273 -7.20 12.07 10.77
N ARG A 274 -8.13 11.75 11.69
CA ARG A 274 -9.42 12.45 11.82
C ARG A 274 -9.23 13.94 12.10
N ALA A 275 -8.35 14.28 13.03
CA ALA A 275 -8.08 15.66 13.42
C ALA A 275 -7.56 16.49 12.24
N LEU A 276 -6.61 15.95 11.46
CA LEU A 276 -6.01 16.66 10.32
C LEU A 276 -6.89 16.65 9.07
N ALA A 277 -7.72 15.63 8.86
CA ALA A 277 -8.67 15.61 7.74
C ALA A 277 -9.81 16.62 7.92
N GLY A 278 -10.11 17.05 9.15
CA GLY A 278 -11.08 18.11 9.44
C GLY A 278 -12.47 17.82 8.89
N ASP A 279 -13.16 18.83 8.40
CA ASP A 279 -14.52 18.73 7.86
C ASP A 279 -14.57 18.26 6.40
N ALA A 280 -13.42 17.89 5.83
CA ALA A 280 -13.37 17.33 4.48
C ALA A 280 -13.88 15.89 4.41
N VAL A 281 -14.15 15.27 5.56
CA VAL A 281 -14.62 13.88 5.68
C VAL A 281 -15.65 13.74 6.80
N GLU A 282 -16.60 12.85 6.57
CA GLU A 282 -17.59 12.45 7.56
C GLU A 282 -17.20 11.12 8.17
N VAL A 283 -17.24 11.05 9.50
CA VAL A 283 -16.81 9.89 10.27
C VAL A 283 -17.76 9.63 11.42
N ARG A 284 -17.69 8.42 12.00
CA ARG A 284 -18.13 8.20 13.39
C ARG A 284 -16.94 7.83 14.27
N GLU A 285 -16.94 8.30 15.51
CA GLU A 285 -16.08 7.70 16.53
C GLU A 285 -16.56 6.27 16.81
N LEU A 286 -15.65 5.32 16.72
CA LEU A 286 -15.99 3.90 16.79
C LEU A 286 -15.64 3.31 18.16
N ASP A 287 -14.40 3.53 18.62
CA ASP A 287 -13.90 2.96 19.88
C ASP A 287 -12.58 3.61 20.31
N ILE A 288 -12.09 3.25 21.50
CA ILE A 288 -10.69 3.43 21.88
C ILE A 288 -10.05 2.04 22.01
N ILE A 289 -8.97 1.81 21.28
CA ILE A 289 -8.30 0.51 21.23
C ILE A 289 -6.86 0.59 21.73
N ARG A 290 -6.38 -0.49 22.34
CA ARG A 290 -4.96 -0.80 22.48
C ARG A 290 -4.62 -1.89 21.47
N VAL A 291 -3.63 -1.61 20.63
CA VAL A 291 -3.12 -2.54 19.63
C VAL A 291 -1.87 -3.24 20.17
N VAL A 292 -1.69 -4.53 19.87
CA VAL A 292 -0.57 -5.35 20.37
C VAL A 292 0.78 -4.64 20.20
N GLY A 293 1.54 -4.43 21.28
CA GLY A 293 2.84 -3.75 21.21
C GLY A 293 2.78 -2.22 21.25
N LYS A 294 1.60 -1.61 21.46
CA LYS A 294 1.47 -0.21 21.87
C LYS A 294 0.71 -0.13 23.19
N SER A 295 1.30 0.51 24.19
CA SER A 295 0.67 0.70 25.50
C SER A 295 -0.39 1.81 25.47
N GLU A 296 -0.18 2.85 24.67
CA GLU A 296 -1.08 4.00 24.60
C GLU A 296 -2.39 3.64 23.87
N PRO A 297 -3.56 3.92 24.49
CA PRO A 297 -4.85 3.82 23.83
C PRO A 297 -4.96 4.81 22.68
N VAL A 298 -5.59 4.38 21.59
CA VAL A 298 -5.81 5.21 20.41
C VAL A 298 -7.29 5.24 20.07
N PRO A 299 -7.93 6.42 19.98
CA PRO A 299 -9.27 6.53 19.45
C PRO A 299 -9.26 6.23 17.94
N ILE A 300 -10.25 5.46 17.51
CA ILE A 300 -10.44 5.08 16.12
C ILE A 300 -11.78 5.56 15.60
N TYR A 301 -11.80 5.88 14.32
CA TYR A 301 -12.95 6.43 13.64
C TYR A 301 -13.23 5.60 12.39
N GLU A 302 -14.50 5.35 12.11
CA GLU A 302 -14.88 4.82 10.81
C GLU A 302 -15.10 5.97 9.83
N LEU A 303 -14.48 5.89 8.66
CA LEU A 303 -14.64 6.86 7.58
C LEU A 303 -15.86 6.48 6.72
N TRP A 304 -16.84 7.39 6.66
CA TRP A 304 -18.10 7.15 5.96
C TRP A 304 -18.17 7.80 4.59
N ALA A 305 -17.87 9.10 4.53
CA ALA A 305 -18.09 9.88 3.31
C ALA A 305 -17.12 11.06 3.20
N VAL A 306 -17.17 11.71 2.04
CA VAL A 306 -16.61 13.05 1.87
C VAL A 306 -17.45 14.03 2.69
N GLY A 307 -16.83 15.10 3.18
CA GLY A 307 -17.48 16.16 3.94
C GLY A 307 -18.75 16.67 3.24
N GLY A 308 -19.87 16.68 3.96
CA GLY A 308 -21.18 17.08 3.43
C GLY A 308 -21.84 16.08 2.48
N GLU A 309 -21.23 14.93 2.18
CA GLU A 309 -21.83 13.87 1.35
C GLU A 309 -22.49 12.75 2.17
N LEU A 310 -22.59 12.89 3.50
CA LEU A 310 -23.27 11.89 4.34
C LEU A 310 -24.80 12.08 4.28
N PRO A 311 -25.58 11.03 3.97
CA PRO A 311 -27.04 11.08 4.00
C PRO A 311 -27.62 11.46 5.38
N ASP A 312 -28.71 12.22 5.39
CA ASP A 312 -29.37 12.71 6.62
C ASP A 312 -29.80 11.58 7.58
N ASP A 313 -30.22 10.43 7.05
CA ASP A 313 -30.61 9.26 7.85
C ASP A 313 -29.42 8.62 8.58
N LYS A 314 -28.21 8.71 8.02
CA LYS A 314 -26.97 8.25 8.66
C LYS A 314 -26.55 9.12 9.84
N TRP A 315 -26.87 10.42 9.84
CA TRP A 315 -26.63 11.29 11.00
C TRP A 315 -27.43 10.85 12.23
N ARG A 316 -28.65 10.35 12.04
CA ARG A 316 -29.43 9.78 13.15
C ARG A 316 -28.74 8.57 13.78
N LEU A 317 -28.18 7.67 12.96
CA LEU A 317 -27.41 6.53 13.45
C LEU A 317 -26.15 6.99 14.19
N HIS A 318 -25.43 7.97 13.63
CA HIS A 318 -24.24 8.57 14.23
C HIS A 318 -24.50 9.04 15.67
N ASP A 319 -25.53 9.86 15.87
CA ASP A 319 -25.78 10.49 17.17
C ASP A 319 -26.23 9.49 18.24
N ILE A 320 -27.05 8.50 17.85
CA ILE A 320 -27.45 7.42 18.75
C ILE A 320 -26.23 6.57 19.11
N PHE A 321 -25.36 6.26 18.13
CA PHE A 321 -24.14 5.48 18.36
C PHE A 321 -23.20 6.19 19.34
N ALA A 322 -22.94 7.49 19.14
CA ALA A 322 -22.08 8.29 20.02
C ALA A 322 -22.59 8.33 21.47
N LYS A 323 -23.92 8.42 21.65
CA LYS A 323 -24.54 8.30 22.98
C LYS A 323 -24.33 6.91 23.58
N GLY A 324 -24.48 5.85 22.79
CA GLY A 324 -24.24 4.47 23.21
C GLY A 324 -22.79 4.26 23.67
N LEU A 325 -21.83 4.82 22.94
CA LEU A 325 -20.41 4.76 23.27
C LEU A 325 -20.09 5.49 24.58
N THR A 326 -20.73 6.63 24.83
CA THR A 326 -20.61 7.38 26.10
C THR A 326 -21.13 6.55 27.28
N LEU A 327 -22.31 5.95 27.14
CA LEU A 327 -22.91 5.10 28.19
C LEU A 327 -22.08 3.82 28.44
N TYR A 328 -21.54 3.22 27.37
CA TYR A 328 -20.64 2.08 27.46
C TYR A 328 -19.39 2.41 28.27
N ARG A 329 -18.74 3.55 28.02
CA ARG A 329 -17.57 4.00 28.79
C ARG A 329 -17.91 4.36 30.23
N ALA A 330 -19.13 4.83 30.49
CA ALA A 330 -19.65 5.09 31.84
C ALA A 330 -20.06 3.82 32.61
N ARG A 331 -19.90 2.62 32.04
CA ARG A 331 -20.34 1.33 32.60
C ARG A 331 -21.87 1.25 32.82
N GLU A 332 -22.65 2.07 32.14
CA GLU A 332 -24.12 2.01 32.16
C GLU A 332 -24.65 0.95 31.19
N TRP A 333 -24.39 -0.33 31.50
CA TRP A 333 -24.58 -1.45 30.56
C TRP A 333 -25.99 -1.55 30.00
N GLU A 334 -27.02 -1.42 30.84
CA GLU A 334 -28.40 -1.55 30.38
C GLU A 334 -28.79 -0.39 29.45
N SER A 335 -28.41 0.85 29.81
CA SER A 335 -28.63 2.03 28.99
C SER A 335 -27.89 1.91 27.65
N ALA A 336 -26.60 1.53 27.68
CA ALA A 336 -25.76 1.33 26.50
C ALA A 336 -26.35 0.26 25.57
N ARG A 337 -26.77 -0.89 26.12
CA ARG A 337 -27.40 -1.98 25.35
C ARG A 337 -28.66 -1.50 24.65
N ARG A 338 -29.54 -0.80 25.36
CA ARG A 338 -30.77 -0.22 24.76
C ARG A 338 -30.43 0.77 23.64
N THR A 339 -29.40 1.59 23.82
CA THR A 339 -28.98 2.56 22.80
C THR A 339 -28.39 1.89 21.57
N PHE A 340 -27.53 0.88 21.69
CA PHE A 340 -27.06 0.11 20.53
C PHE A 340 -28.20 -0.67 19.84
N GLN A 341 -29.19 -1.16 20.59
CA GLN A 341 -30.40 -1.73 19.98
C GLN A 341 -31.22 -0.68 19.20
N GLN A 342 -31.24 0.58 19.63
CA GLN A 342 -31.85 1.67 18.86
C GLN A 342 -31.09 1.92 17.55
N CYS A 343 -29.75 1.87 17.55
CA CYS A 343 -28.97 1.92 16.32
C CYS A 343 -29.40 0.82 15.34
N LEU A 344 -29.57 -0.41 15.82
CA LEU A 344 -30.00 -1.56 15.01
C LEU A 344 -31.45 -1.48 14.53
N HIS A 345 -32.30 -0.66 15.15
CA HIS A 345 -33.63 -0.33 14.60
C HIS A 345 -33.55 0.69 13.46
N VAL A 346 -32.55 1.58 13.50
CA VAL A 346 -32.30 2.54 12.41
C VAL A 346 -31.64 1.83 11.22
N ASP A 347 -30.61 1.04 11.49
CA ASP A 347 -29.90 0.24 10.48
C ASP A 347 -29.61 -1.17 11.04
N PRO A 348 -30.43 -2.18 10.70
CA PRO A 348 -30.23 -3.56 11.16
C PRO A 348 -28.90 -4.18 10.71
N THR A 349 -28.27 -3.61 9.67
CA THR A 349 -27.02 -4.10 9.09
C THR A 349 -25.78 -3.42 9.67
N ASP A 350 -25.93 -2.50 10.63
CA ASP A 350 -24.80 -1.80 11.25
C ASP A 350 -23.96 -2.72 12.16
N GLU A 351 -22.96 -3.35 11.57
CA GLU A 351 -22.07 -4.30 12.26
C GLU A 351 -21.39 -3.69 13.50
N PRO A 352 -20.88 -2.44 13.49
CA PRO A 352 -20.36 -1.81 14.72
C PRO A 352 -21.32 -1.79 15.90
N SER A 353 -22.61 -1.47 15.69
CA SER A 353 -23.62 -1.53 16.74
C SER A 353 -23.84 -2.94 17.25
N GLN A 354 -23.80 -3.95 16.36
CA GLN A 354 -23.89 -5.36 16.75
C GLN A 354 -22.70 -5.79 17.61
N VAL A 355 -21.48 -5.38 17.22
CA VAL A 355 -20.24 -5.69 17.92
C VAL A 355 -20.26 -5.09 19.33
N LEU A 356 -20.61 -3.80 19.46
CA LEU A 356 -20.66 -3.16 20.77
C LEU A 356 -21.83 -3.65 21.63
N ALA A 357 -23.00 -3.94 21.04
CA ALA A 357 -24.11 -4.55 21.79
C ALA A 357 -23.71 -5.90 22.41
N LYS A 358 -23.09 -6.80 21.61
CA LYS A 358 -22.57 -8.09 22.09
C LYS A 358 -21.51 -7.91 23.18
N ARG A 359 -20.64 -6.90 23.03
CA ARG A 359 -19.61 -6.59 24.03
C ARG A 359 -20.23 -6.10 25.35
N VAL A 360 -21.23 -5.23 25.28
CA VAL A 360 -21.99 -4.77 26.46
C VAL A 360 -22.66 -5.95 27.17
N GLU A 361 -23.28 -6.87 26.42
CA GLU A 361 -23.87 -8.08 27.00
C GLU A 361 -22.83 -8.94 27.72
N ARG A 362 -21.63 -9.11 27.13
CA ARG A 362 -20.51 -9.79 27.79
C ARG A 362 -20.10 -9.09 29.07
N PHE A 363 -19.92 -7.76 29.05
CA PHE A 363 -19.54 -7.00 30.25
C PHE A 363 -20.63 -6.91 31.30
N GLN A 364 -21.89 -7.11 30.94
CA GLN A 364 -22.96 -7.23 31.92
C GLN A 364 -22.90 -8.58 32.65
N ALA A 365 -22.54 -9.67 31.95
CA ALA A 365 -22.35 -11.00 32.54
C ALA A 365 -21.02 -11.12 33.30
N GLU A 366 -19.95 -10.56 32.75
CA GLU A 366 -18.59 -10.57 33.27
C GLU A 366 -18.02 -9.14 33.26
N PRO A 367 -18.30 -8.35 34.31
CA PRO A 367 -17.85 -6.97 34.37
C PRO A 367 -16.33 -6.85 34.27
N PRO A 368 -15.83 -5.84 33.53
CA PRO A 368 -14.40 -5.56 33.52
C PRO A 368 -13.93 -5.11 34.91
N PRO A 369 -12.62 -5.19 35.20
CA PRO A 369 -12.03 -4.69 36.44
C PRO A 369 -12.43 -3.25 36.77
N ASP A 370 -12.36 -2.87 38.04
CA ASP A 370 -12.76 -1.53 38.48
C ASP A 370 -11.84 -0.41 37.98
N ASP A 371 -10.61 -0.74 37.61
CA ASP A 371 -9.64 0.14 36.97
C ASP A 371 -9.72 0.11 35.43
N TRP A 372 -10.79 -0.47 34.87
CA TRP A 372 -11.00 -0.47 33.43
C TRP A 372 -11.14 0.95 32.89
N ASP A 373 -10.29 1.26 31.91
CA ASP A 373 -10.08 2.57 31.32
C ASP A 373 -10.98 2.86 30.11
N GLY A 374 -11.97 2.00 29.85
CA GLY A 374 -12.84 2.10 28.69
C GLY A 374 -12.22 1.61 27.39
N VAL A 375 -11.00 1.05 27.43
CA VAL A 375 -10.23 0.66 26.24
C VAL A 375 -10.45 -0.80 25.90
N PHE A 376 -10.55 -1.08 24.60
CA PHE A 376 -10.62 -2.43 24.09
C PHE A 376 -9.24 -2.92 23.63
N ASN A 377 -8.79 -4.04 24.19
CA ASN A 377 -7.55 -4.69 23.78
C ASN A 377 -7.83 -5.57 22.56
N LEU A 378 -7.28 -5.20 21.40
CA LEU A 378 -7.31 -6.06 20.23
C LEU A 378 -6.30 -7.19 20.43
N GLU A 379 -6.76 -8.34 20.90
CA GLU A 379 -6.00 -9.57 20.88
C GLU A 379 -5.93 -10.07 19.43
N THR A 380 -4.78 -9.97 18.78
CA THR A 380 -4.55 -10.69 17.51
C THR A 380 -4.59 -12.19 17.82
N LYS A 381 -5.57 -12.89 17.25
CA LYS A 381 -5.50 -14.34 17.08
C LYS A 381 -4.69 -14.69 15.85
#